data_AF-A0A356S9V1-F1
#
_entry.id   AF-A0A356S9V1-F1
#
_cell.length_a   1.000
_cell.length_b   1.000
_cell.length_c   1.000
_cell.angle_alpha   90.00
_cell.angle_beta   90.00
_cell.angle_gamma   90.00
#
_symmetry.space_group_name_H-M   'P 1'
#
loop_
_entity.id
_entity.type
_entity.pdbx_description
1 polymer ?
#
loop_
_entity_poly.entity_id
_entity_poly.type
_entity_poly.pdbx_seq_one_letter_code
_entity_poly.pdbx_strand_id
1 'polypeptide(L)' 'SGFDYSGRLTETMLLGNIATIRASEHKVLEYDGSAMRFTNDEGANAYLDKTYRPGFGIA' A
#
# COMPACT_ATOMS: atom_id res chain seq x y z
N SER A 1 2.51 -7.97 22.41
CA SER A 1 2.97 -6.57 22.48
C SER A 1 3.94 -6.15 21.36
N GLY A 2 4.07 -6.88 20.24
CA GLY A 2 4.89 -6.47 19.10
C GLY A 2 4.11 -6.21 17.81
N PHE A 3 2.93 -6.80 17.67
CA PHE A 3 2.18 -6.81 16.41
C PHE A 3 1.69 -5.42 15.98
N ASP A 4 1.23 -4.58 16.91
CA ASP A 4 0.75 -3.24 16.56
C ASP A 4 1.86 -2.34 16.01
N TYR A 5 3.09 -2.50 16.53
CA TYR A 5 4.26 -1.77 16.03
C TYR A 5 4.79 -2.40 14.74
N SER A 6 5.05 -3.70 14.75
CA SER A 6 5.59 -4.43 13.59
C SER A 6 4.66 -4.37 12.38
N GLY A 7 3.35 -4.33 12.60
CA GLY A 7 2.34 -4.15 11.56
C GLY A 7 2.49 -2.81 10.86
N ARG A 8 2.48 -1.70 11.60
CA ARG A 8 2.65 -0.34 11.05
C ARG A 8 4.01 -0.14 10.38
N LEU A 9 5.07 -0.71 10.95
CA LEU A 9 6.40 -0.68 10.34
C LEU A 9 6.40 -1.40 8.99
N THR A 10 5.83 -2.61 8.94
CA THR A 10 5.75 -3.39 7.70
C THR A 10 4.91 -2.66 6.65
N GLU A 11 3.76 -2.11 7.05
CA GLU A 11 2.91 -1.29 6.19
C GLU A 11 3.70 -0.11 5.59
N THR A 12 4.44 0.63 6.42
CA THR A 12 5.25 1.78 5.96
C THR A 12 6.31 1.35 4.92
N MET A 13 6.96 0.20 5.14
CA MET A 13 7.94 -0.34 4.19
C MET A 13 7.30 -0.74 2.86
N LEU A 14 6.10 -1.30 2.87
CA LEU A 14 5.36 -1.64 1.66
C LEU A 14 4.92 -0.39 0.88
N LEU A 15 4.47 0.66 1.58
CA LEU A 15 4.14 1.94 0.94
C LEU A 15 5.39 2.58 0.29
N GLY A 16 6.57 2.42 0.89
CA GLY A 16 7.84 2.85 0.30
C GLY A 16 8.17 2.18 -1.04
N ASN A 17 7.80 0.91 -1.21
CA ASN A 17 7.95 0.23 -2.49
C ASN A 17 7.04 0.85 -3.56
N ILE A 18 5.80 1.19 -3.22
CA ILE A 18 4.85 1.84 -4.14
C ILE A 18 5.38 3.21 -4.55
N ALA A 19 5.88 4.00 -3.60
CA ALA A 19 6.51 5.30 -3.88
C ALA A 19 7.72 5.16 -4.81
N THR A 20 8.53 4.11 -4.64
CA THR A 20 9.69 3.82 -5.49
C THR A 20 9.28 3.48 -6.93
N ILE A 21 8.26 2.64 -7.12
CA ILE A 21 7.74 2.28 -8.45
C ILE A 21 7.18 3.52 -9.16
N ARG A 22 6.57 4.43 -8.41
CA ARG A 22 5.92 5.66 -8.92
C ARG A 22 6.88 6.86 -8.98
N ALA A 23 8.16 6.68 -8.68
CA ALA A 23 9.10 7.79 -8.48
C ALA A 23 9.26 8.71 -9.70
N SER A 24 9.07 8.19 -10.93
CA SER A 24 9.16 8.95 -12.18
C SER A 24 8.09 10.05 -12.31
N GLU A 25 7.04 10.00 -11.51
CA GLU A 25 5.94 10.97 -11.56
C GLU A 25 6.19 12.20 -10.69
N HIS A 26 7.31 12.21 -9.95
CA HIS A 26 7.74 13.35 -9.13
C HIS A 26 6.63 13.90 -8.24
N LYS A 27 5.82 12.98 -7.68
CA LYS A 27 4.64 13.28 -6.88
C LYS A 27 4.78 12.72 -5.48
N VAL A 28 4.33 13.50 -4.50
CA VAL A 28 4.17 13.02 -3.12
C VAL A 28 2.88 12.23 -3.03
N LEU A 29 2.96 10.98 -2.60
CA LEU A 29 1.78 10.14 -2.36
C LEU A 29 1.27 10.36 -0.94
N GLU A 30 -0.02 10.69 -0.81
CA GLU A 30 -0.68 10.89 0.48
C GLU A 30 -1.52 9.66 0.79
N TYR A 31 -1.24 9.00 1.91
CA TYR A 31 -1.88 7.75 2.32
C TYR A 31 -2.67 7.93 3.62
N ASP A 32 -3.95 7.56 3.59
CA ASP A 32 -4.80 7.45 4.78
C ASP A 32 -4.80 6.00 5.26
N GLY A 33 -4.11 5.74 6.38
CA GLY A 33 -4.03 4.41 6.98
C GLY A 33 -5.33 3.92 7.62
N SER A 34 -6.28 4.81 7.92
CA SER A 34 -7.60 4.40 8.43
C SER A 34 -8.48 3.91 7.29
N ALA A 35 -8.43 4.58 6.14
CA ALA A 35 -9.13 4.17 4.91
C ALA A 35 -8.36 3.13 4.09
N MET A 36 -7.09 2.87 4.43
CA MET A 36 -6.14 2.01 3.72
C MET A 36 -6.02 2.38 2.23
N ARG A 37 -5.84 3.68 1.93
CA ARG A 37 -5.89 4.20 0.56
C ARG A 37 -5.05 5.46 0.35
N PHE A 38 -4.47 5.61 -0.84
CA PHE A 38 -3.93 6.87 -1.31
C PHE A 38 -5.06 7.84 -1.71
N THR A 39 -5.10 9.01 -1.07
CA THR A 39 -6.15 10.02 -1.26
C THR A 39 -5.96 10.85 -2.51
N ASN A 40 -4.72 10.95 -2.99
CA ASN A 40 -4.34 11.85 -4.06
C ASN A 40 -3.93 11.12 -5.35
N ASP A 41 -3.90 9.79 -5.38
CA ASP A 41 -3.43 9.01 -6.52
C ASP A 41 -4.13 7.65 -6.68
N GLU A 42 -5.07 7.58 -7.63
CA GLU A 42 -5.80 6.36 -7.99
C GLU A 42 -4.88 5.27 -8.57
N GLY A 43 -3.84 5.66 -9.31
CA GLY A 43 -2.89 4.71 -9.90
C GLY A 43 -2.08 3.98 -8.82
N ALA A 44 -1.70 4.67 -7.75
CA ALA A 44 -1.00 4.08 -6.62
C ALA A 44 -1.87 3.04 -5.87
N ASN A 45 -3.18 3.25 -5.83
CA ASN A 45 -4.12 2.31 -5.19
C ASN A 45 -4.16 0.95 -5.89
N ALA A 46 -3.81 0.86 -7.17
CA ALA A 46 -3.75 -0.42 -7.89
C ALA A 46 -2.67 -1.38 -7.36
N TYR A 47 -1.70 -0.87 -6.58
CA TYR A 47 -0.62 -1.67 -5.97
C TYR A 47 -0.90 -2.07 -4.52
N LEU A 48 -2.01 -1.59 -3.92
CA LEU A 48 -2.39 -1.94 -2.54
C LEU A 48 -3.03 -3.33 -2.43
N ASP A 49 -3.55 -3.85 -3.55
CA ASP A 49 -4.14 -5.18 -3.62
C ASP A 49 -3.36 -6.05 -4.63
N LYS A 50 -3.55 -7.36 -4.52
CA LYS A 50 -3.00 -8.34 -5.44
C LYS A 50 -4.10 -9.21 -5.99
N THR A 51 -4.01 -9.52 -7.27
CA THR A 51 -4.86 -10.57 -7.84
C THR A 51 -4.42 -11.93 -7.31
N TYR A 52 -5.26 -12.54 -6.48
CA TYR A 52 -5.03 -13.88 -5.97
C TYR A 52 -5.20 -14.92 -7.09
N ARG A 53 -4.47 -16.04 -6.97
CA ARG A 53 -4.64 -17.19 -7.86
C ARG A 53 -6.02 -17.84 -7.59
N PRO A 54 -6.62 -18.51 -8.60
CA PRO A 54 -7.88 -19.23 -8.41
C PRO A 54 -7.80 -20.18 -7.21
N GLY A 55 -8.77 -20.10 -6.29
CA GLY A 55 -8.82 -20.92 -5.07
C GLY A 55 -7.97 -20.42 -3.89
N PHE A 56 -7.23 -19.32 -4.03
CA PHE A 56 -6.40 -18.74 -2.95
C PHE A 56 -6.87 -17.34 -2.51
N GLY A 57 -7.91 -16.80 -3.14
CA GLY A 57 -8.52 -15.53 -2.76
C GLY A 57 -9.33 -15.65 -1.49
N ILE A 58 -9.48 -14.53 -0.78
CA ILE A 58 -10.40 -14.40 0.34
C ILE A 58 -11.77 -14.07 -0.26
N ALA A 59 -12.81 -14.81 0.13
CA ALA A 59 -14.19 -14.58 -0.32
C ALA A 59 -14.81 -13.33 0.31
#